data_AF-A0A257NA93-F1
#
_entry.id   AF-A0A257NA93-F1
#
_cell.length_a   1.000
_cell.length_b   1.000
_cell.length_c   1.000
_cell.angle_alpha   90.00
_cell.angle_beta   90.00
_cell.angle_gamma   90.00
#
_symmetry.space_group_name_H-M   'P 1'
#
loop_
_entity.id
_entity.type
_entity.pdbx_description
1 polymer ?
#
loop_
_entity_poly.entity_id
_entity_poly.type
_entity_poly.pdbx_seq_one_letter_code
_entity_poly.pdbx_strand_id
1 'polypeptide(L)'
;MLLQFSVNNFRSIKDTVTFSMNASSSSDGNHRFHINNYALLSSAVIYGANASGKSNVLRAMEFMRNLVLNKANHTLPHEPFLLNTETEDASSYFEILFFLKAVKYRYGFEADSTTVYAEWLYSEKEDKETCLFDRDAENNRHYINKQKFKEGLDLKVADNHLFIWQCEQNNGAISKKIMHWFTGFNLIDSLENTAYFYVALNKMKNNQAKAELLKLVKAAGFGIEELAI
;
A
#
# COMPACT_ATOMS: atom_id res chain seq x y z
N MET A 1 -4.25 4.94 7.61
CA MET A 1 -3.18 5.93 7.51
C MET A 1 -1.87 5.19 7.30
N LEU A 2 -1.10 5.53 6.28
CA LEU A 2 0.22 4.93 6.07
C LEU A 2 1.16 5.33 7.23
N LEU A 3 1.92 4.37 7.76
CA LEU A 3 2.95 4.60 8.75
C LEU A 3 4.34 4.37 8.14
N GLN A 4 4.52 3.24 7.48
CA GLN A 4 5.79 2.86 6.89
C GLN A 4 5.56 1.95 5.69
N PHE A 5 6.46 2.02 4.71
CA PHE A 5 6.50 1.11 3.58
C PHE A 5 7.94 0.70 3.33
N SER A 6 8.17 -0.59 3.12
CA SER A 6 9.47 -1.17 2.81
C SER A 6 9.37 -1.98 1.52
N VAL A 7 10.39 -1.87 0.67
CA VAL A 7 10.52 -2.64 -0.56
C VAL A 7 11.97 -3.08 -0.76
N ASN A 8 12.17 -4.29 -1.29
CA ASN A 8 13.46 -4.81 -1.71
C ASN A 8 13.30 -5.51 -3.08
N ASN A 9 14.36 -5.48 -3.89
CA ASN A 9 14.42 -6.07 -5.21
C ASN A 9 13.27 -5.64 -6.14
N PHE A 10 13.14 -4.35 -6.42
CA PHE A 10 12.08 -3.81 -7.28
C PHE A 10 12.60 -2.72 -8.23
N ARG A 11 12.54 -2.96 -9.54
CA ARG A 11 12.97 -2.05 -10.62
C ARG A 11 14.38 -1.51 -10.42
N SER A 12 14.53 -0.29 -9.90
CA SER A 12 15.83 0.34 -9.64
C SER A 12 16.28 0.22 -8.19
N ILE A 13 15.53 -0.52 -7.37
CA ILE A 13 15.78 -0.70 -5.94
C ILE A 13 16.33 -2.11 -5.76
N LYS A 14 17.64 -2.22 -5.56
CA LYS A 14 18.30 -3.49 -5.25
C LYS A 14 18.06 -3.86 -3.79
N ASP A 15 18.58 -3.03 -2.89
CA ASP A 15 18.53 -3.25 -1.45
C ASP A 15 17.26 -2.67 -0.81
N THR A 16 17.01 -3.06 0.44
CA THR A 16 15.80 -2.64 1.16
C THR A 16 15.75 -1.13 1.36
N VAL A 17 14.69 -0.51 0.87
CA VAL A 17 14.38 0.90 1.08
C VAL A 17 13.12 1.01 1.92
N THR A 18 13.19 1.83 2.97
CA THR A 18 12.06 2.10 3.87
C THR A 18 11.68 3.58 3.83
N PHE A 19 10.41 3.83 3.53
CA PHE A 19 9.76 5.14 3.67
C PHE A 19 8.96 5.17 4.97
N SER A 20 9.13 6.21 5.80
CA SER A 20 8.45 6.35 7.09
C SER A 20 7.75 7.70 7.23
N MET A 21 6.52 7.66 7.76
CA MET A 21 5.70 8.82 8.11
C MET A 21 5.82 9.19 9.59
N ASN A 22 6.73 8.55 10.35
CA ASN A 22 6.99 8.91 11.74
C ASN A 22 7.50 10.35 11.82
N ALA A 23 6.88 11.16 12.66
CA ALA A 23 7.29 12.53 12.85
C ALA A 23 8.49 12.60 13.81
N SER A 24 9.59 13.20 13.34
CA SER A 24 10.78 13.46 14.16
C SER A 24 10.48 14.47 15.26
N SER A 25 11.27 14.53 16.33
CA SER A 25 11.13 15.57 17.37
C SER A 25 11.27 16.99 16.79
N SER A 26 12.03 17.16 15.71
CA SER A 26 12.28 18.42 15.01
C SER A 26 11.21 18.83 13.99
N SER A 27 10.19 18.00 13.74
CA SER A 27 9.15 18.33 12.75
C SER A 27 8.19 19.40 13.30
N ASP A 28 7.97 20.47 12.52
CA ASP A 28 7.04 21.56 12.85
C ASP A 28 5.63 21.06 13.20
N GLY A 29 5.01 21.66 14.21
CA GLY A 29 3.74 21.21 14.79
C GLY A 29 2.54 21.22 13.83
N ASN A 30 2.58 22.06 12.78
CA ASN A 30 1.43 22.28 11.88
C ASN A 30 1.15 21.11 10.92
N HIS A 31 2.10 20.18 10.74
CA HIS A 31 1.96 19.04 9.81
C HIS A 31 2.00 17.70 10.53
N ARG A 32 1.63 17.69 11.81
CA ARG A 32 1.64 16.49 12.65
C ARG A 32 0.27 16.21 13.21
N PHE A 33 -0.03 14.93 13.39
CA PHE A 33 -1.19 14.48 14.14
C PHE A 33 -0.83 13.21 14.91
N HIS A 34 -1.69 12.81 15.83
CA HIS A 34 -1.48 11.63 16.66
C HIS A 34 -2.51 10.54 16.34
N ILE A 35 -2.04 9.30 16.31
CA ILE A 35 -2.87 8.11 16.43
C ILE A 35 -2.31 7.30 17.58
N ASN A 36 -3.10 7.12 18.65
CA ASN A 36 -2.62 6.56 19.91
C ASN A 36 -1.37 7.32 20.40
N ASN A 37 -0.28 6.60 20.68
CA ASN A 37 1.00 7.15 21.14
C ASN A 37 1.94 7.55 19.98
N TYR A 38 1.51 7.44 18.73
CA TYR A 38 2.34 7.71 17.55
C TYR A 38 2.14 9.12 17.02
N ALA A 39 3.21 9.89 16.91
CA ALA A 39 3.23 11.18 16.22
C ALA A 39 3.56 10.96 14.74
N LEU A 40 2.64 11.33 13.84
CA LEU A 40 2.73 11.06 12.40
C LEU A 40 2.70 12.36 11.60
N LEU A 41 3.37 12.34 10.46
CA LEU A 41 3.33 13.42 9.47
C LEU A 41 2.05 13.32 8.63
N SER A 42 1.43 14.46 8.30
CA SER A 42 0.29 14.53 7.37
C SER A 42 0.70 14.54 5.91
N SER A 43 1.96 14.89 5.62
CA SER A 43 2.53 14.93 4.28
C SER A 43 4.04 14.72 4.33
N ALA A 44 4.62 14.24 3.24
CA ALA A 44 6.06 14.06 3.08
C ALA A 44 6.45 14.30 1.63
N VAL A 45 7.70 14.71 1.41
CA VAL A 45 8.27 14.92 0.08
C VAL A 45 9.56 14.13 -0.04
N ILE A 46 9.71 13.40 -1.15
CA ILE A 46 10.92 12.62 -1.45
C ILE A 46 11.78 13.43 -2.43
N TYR A 47 12.96 13.86 -1.99
CA TYR A 47 13.95 14.56 -2.82
C TYR A 47 15.11 13.63 -3.19
N GLY A 48 15.78 13.93 -4.31
CA GLY A 48 16.91 13.14 -4.80
C GLY A 48 17.21 13.42 -6.26
N ALA A 49 18.40 13.05 -6.71
CA ALA A 49 18.86 13.24 -8.09
C ALA A 49 17.93 12.56 -9.13
N ASN A 50 18.03 12.97 -10.39
CA ASN A 50 17.34 12.27 -11.47
C ASN A 50 17.76 10.79 -11.51
N ALA A 51 16.82 9.91 -11.84
CA ALA A 51 17.02 8.45 -11.85
C ALA A 51 17.39 7.80 -10.49
N SER A 52 17.32 8.53 -9.37
CA SER A 52 17.63 7.97 -8.04
C SER A 52 16.56 7.02 -7.45
N GLY A 53 15.60 6.56 -8.26
CA GLY A 53 14.57 5.59 -7.81
C GLY A 53 13.35 6.16 -7.08
N LYS A 54 13.20 7.48 -6.91
CA LYS A 54 12.06 8.11 -6.19
C LYS A 54 10.70 7.64 -6.70
N SER A 55 10.49 7.71 -8.01
CA SER A 55 9.25 7.25 -8.64
C SER A 55 9.06 5.74 -8.48
N ASN A 56 10.14 4.96 -8.38
CA ASN A 56 10.03 3.52 -8.18
C ASN A 56 9.62 3.15 -6.75
N VAL A 57 9.90 3.99 -5.74
CA VAL A 57 9.30 3.82 -4.39
C VAL A 57 7.78 3.99 -4.45
N LEU A 58 7.30 5.01 -5.15
CA LEU A 58 5.86 5.24 -5.33
C LEU A 58 5.20 4.12 -6.17
N ARG A 59 5.87 3.65 -7.21
CA ARG A 59 5.40 2.52 -8.01
C ARG A 59 5.42 1.21 -7.25
N ALA A 60 6.36 0.99 -6.32
CA ALA A 60 6.35 -0.17 -5.45
C ALA A 60 5.12 -0.18 -4.53
N MET A 61 4.73 0.98 -4.00
CA MET A 61 3.51 1.14 -3.21
C MET A 61 2.25 0.81 -4.01
N GLU A 62 2.16 1.33 -5.25
CA GLU A 62 1.07 1.03 -6.16
C GLU A 62 1.05 -0.43 -6.59
N PHE A 63 2.23 -1.00 -6.87
CA PHE A 63 2.39 -2.42 -7.22
C PHE A 63 1.87 -3.31 -6.09
N MET A 64 2.31 -3.06 -4.84
CA MET A 64 1.82 -3.79 -3.67
C MET A 64 0.30 -3.69 -3.55
N ARG A 65 -0.24 -2.47 -3.64
CA ARG A 65 -1.69 -2.22 -3.59
C ARG A 65 -2.42 -3.01 -4.67
N ASN A 66 -1.93 -2.93 -5.90
CA ASN A 66 -2.54 -3.63 -7.02
C ASN A 66 -2.48 -5.14 -6.80
N LEU A 67 -1.34 -5.71 -6.38
CA LEU A 67 -1.24 -7.14 -6.11
C LEU A 67 -2.21 -7.61 -5.03
N VAL A 68 -2.36 -6.83 -3.94
CA VAL A 68 -3.29 -7.11 -2.85
C VAL A 68 -4.74 -7.05 -3.33
N LEU A 69 -5.10 -6.05 -4.13
CA LEU A 69 -6.47 -5.84 -4.60
C LEU A 69 -6.84 -6.70 -5.82
N ASN A 70 -5.87 -7.14 -6.60
CA ASN A 70 -6.10 -7.77 -7.89
C ASN A 70 -6.33 -9.28 -7.75
N LYS A 71 -7.20 -9.78 -8.61
CA LYS A 71 -7.35 -11.21 -8.83
C LYS A 71 -6.22 -11.58 -9.77
N ALA A 72 -5.16 -12.22 -9.29
CA ALA A 72 -4.11 -12.73 -10.17
C ALA A 72 -4.74 -13.78 -11.11
N ASN A 73 -5.21 -13.34 -12.28
CA ASN A 73 -5.68 -14.23 -13.33
C ASN A 73 -4.40 -14.75 -14.01
N HIS A 74 -3.93 -15.89 -13.50
CA HIS A 74 -2.86 -16.74 -14.03
C HIS A 74 -1.42 -16.41 -13.63
N THR A 75 -0.97 -15.16 -13.58
CA THR A 75 0.43 -14.80 -13.23
C THR A 75 0.51 -13.62 -12.27
N LEU A 76 1.49 -13.66 -11.36
CA LEU A 76 1.84 -12.52 -10.53
C LEU A 76 2.70 -11.58 -11.38
N PRO A 77 2.39 -10.28 -11.51
CA PRO A 77 3.35 -9.34 -12.08
C PRO A 77 4.61 -9.35 -11.21
N HIS A 78 5.78 -9.25 -11.83
CA HIS A 78 7.06 -9.22 -11.13
C HIS A 78 8.02 -8.31 -11.91
N GLU A 79 8.63 -7.36 -11.21
CA GLU A 79 9.51 -6.34 -11.80
C GLU A 79 10.77 -6.17 -10.93
N PRO A 80 11.66 -7.18 -10.89
CA PRO A 80 12.81 -7.19 -10.00
C PRO A 80 13.90 -6.21 -10.47
N PHE A 81 14.96 -6.09 -9.69
CA PHE A 81 16.17 -5.38 -10.08
C PHE A 81 17.00 -6.22 -11.07
N LEU A 82 17.00 -5.80 -12.35
CA LEU A 82 17.60 -6.57 -13.45
C LEU A 82 19.10 -6.35 -13.66
N LEU A 83 19.74 -5.41 -12.96
CA LEU A 83 21.16 -5.09 -13.16
C LEU A 83 22.09 -5.91 -12.24
N ASN A 84 21.62 -7.04 -11.73
CA ASN A 84 22.39 -7.95 -10.89
C ASN A 84 21.85 -9.39 -11.02
N THR A 85 22.76 -10.33 -11.27
CA THR A 85 22.43 -11.75 -11.54
C THR A 85 21.89 -12.50 -10.33
N GLU A 86 22.12 -11.99 -9.11
CA GLU A 86 21.56 -12.58 -7.89
C GLU A 86 20.11 -12.13 -7.67
N THR A 87 19.70 -10.99 -8.25
CA THR A 87 18.39 -10.38 -8.01
C THR A 87 17.41 -10.51 -9.16
N GLU A 88 17.88 -10.74 -10.40
CA GLU A 88 17.03 -10.79 -11.59
C GLU A 88 15.98 -11.91 -11.56
N ASP A 89 16.31 -13.03 -10.94
CA ASP A 89 15.41 -14.18 -10.74
C ASP A 89 14.96 -14.32 -9.27
N ALA A 90 15.42 -13.46 -8.37
CA ALA A 90 15.01 -13.48 -6.97
C ALA A 90 13.62 -12.84 -6.78
N SER A 91 12.92 -13.27 -5.74
CA SER A 91 11.66 -12.68 -5.30
C SER A 91 11.80 -11.21 -4.91
N SER A 92 10.68 -10.49 -4.99
CA SER A 92 10.52 -9.13 -4.51
C SER A 92 9.83 -9.12 -3.15
N TYR A 93 10.30 -8.27 -2.23
CA TYR A 93 9.72 -8.11 -0.89
C TYR A 93 8.96 -6.80 -0.76
N PHE A 94 7.78 -6.85 -0.14
CA PHE A 94 6.96 -5.69 0.17
C PHE A 94 6.41 -5.78 1.59
N GLU A 95 6.55 -4.72 2.38
CA GLU A 95 5.91 -4.60 3.69
C GLU A 95 5.32 -3.21 3.89
N ILE A 96 4.14 -3.16 4.47
CA ILE A 96 3.44 -1.92 4.80
C ILE A 96 2.93 -1.96 6.23
N LEU A 97 3.23 -0.89 6.96
CA LEU A 97 2.64 -0.61 8.25
C LEU A 97 1.62 0.51 8.08
N PHE A 98 0.43 0.31 8.61
CA PHE A 98 -0.64 1.30 8.52
C PHE A 98 -1.59 1.22 9.69
N PHE A 99 -2.23 2.34 10.00
CA PHE A 99 -3.34 2.40 10.94
C PHE A 99 -4.68 2.22 10.24
N LEU A 100 -5.49 1.33 10.80
CA LEU A 100 -6.91 1.24 10.51
C LEU A 100 -7.67 1.55 11.81
N LYS A 101 -8.23 2.76 11.87
CA LYS A 101 -8.71 3.37 13.14
C LYS A 101 -7.55 3.41 14.16
N ALA A 102 -7.75 2.86 15.36
CA ALA A 102 -6.77 2.82 16.43
C ALA A 102 -5.89 1.54 16.43
N VAL A 103 -5.97 0.70 15.38
CA VAL A 103 -5.20 -0.55 15.29
C VAL A 103 -4.10 -0.38 14.26
N LYS A 104 -2.86 -0.68 14.66
CA LYS A 104 -1.72 -0.72 13.73
C LYS A 104 -1.66 -2.12 13.12
N TYR A 105 -1.52 -2.20 11.81
CA TYR A 105 -1.29 -3.45 11.09
C TYR A 105 0.07 -3.40 10.43
N ARG A 106 0.74 -4.56 10.40
CA ARG A 106 1.94 -4.80 9.62
C ARG A 106 1.64 -5.98 8.71
N TYR A 107 1.60 -5.69 7.41
CA TYR A 107 1.27 -6.67 6.39
C TYR A 107 2.38 -6.67 5.35
N GLY A 108 2.78 -7.85 4.90
CA GLY A 108 3.80 -7.97 3.87
C GLY A 108 3.82 -9.34 3.22
N PHE A 109 4.54 -9.43 2.12
CA PHE A 109 4.73 -10.65 1.36
C PHE A 109 6.02 -10.60 0.56
N GLU A 110 6.45 -11.79 0.14
CA GLU A 110 7.55 -12.02 -0.77
C GLU A 110 7.05 -12.87 -1.94
N ALA A 111 7.26 -12.40 -3.17
CA ALA A 111 6.72 -13.06 -4.35
C ALA A 111 7.58 -12.81 -5.59
N ASP A 112 7.56 -13.76 -6.53
CA ASP A 112 8.04 -13.61 -7.90
C ASP A 112 6.86 -13.66 -8.89
N SER A 113 7.12 -13.93 -10.17
CA SER A 113 6.07 -14.02 -11.19
C SER A 113 5.16 -15.25 -11.07
N THR A 114 5.56 -16.24 -10.26
CA THR A 114 4.93 -17.56 -10.20
C THR A 114 4.36 -17.91 -8.82
N THR A 115 4.98 -17.42 -7.75
CA THR A 115 4.82 -17.93 -6.40
C THR A 115 4.89 -16.79 -5.37
N VAL A 116 4.02 -16.85 -4.37
CA VAL A 116 4.12 -16.12 -3.11
C VAL A 116 4.85 -17.02 -2.11
N TYR A 117 6.13 -16.73 -1.88
CA TYR A 117 7.00 -17.51 -1.00
C TYR A 117 6.67 -17.30 0.48
N ALA A 118 6.36 -16.06 0.85
CA ALA A 118 6.01 -15.71 2.22
C ALA A 118 4.92 -14.63 2.27
N GLU A 119 4.11 -14.65 3.32
CA GLU A 119 3.09 -13.63 3.58
C GLU A 119 2.73 -13.61 5.05
N TRP A 120 2.61 -12.41 5.60
CA TRP A 120 2.33 -12.24 7.02
C TRP A 120 1.39 -11.08 7.28
N LEU A 121 0.65 -11.22 8.38
CA LEU A 121 -0.19 -10.17 8.92
C LEU A 121 -0.09 -10.15 10.44
N TYR A 122 0.32 -9.01 10.97
CA TYR A 122 0.33 -8.72 12.39
C TYR A 122 -0.62 -7.57 12.67
N SER A 123 -1.21 -7.60 13.86
CA SER A 123 -2.00 -6.51 14.40
C SER A 123 -1.45 -6.10 15.75
N GLU A 124 -1.38 -4.80 16.00
CA GLU A 124 -0.96 -4.24 17.29
C GLU A 124 -2.07 -3.35 17.84
N LYS A 125 -2.45 -3.66 19.07
CA LYS A 125 -3.40 -2.91 19.90
C LYS A 125 -2.74 -2.71 21.26
N GLU A 126 -2.79 -1.49 21.78
CA GLU A 126 -2.25 -1.17 23.12
C GLU A 126 -0.81 -1.70 23.30
N ASP A 127 0.04 -1.44 22.30
CA ASP A 127 1.46 -1.83 22.26
C ASP A 127 1.73 -3.33 22.33
N LYS A 128 0.71 -4.18 22.12
CA LYS A 128 0.84 -5.63 22.02
C LYS A 128 0.67 -6.09 20.58
N GLU A 129 1.78 -6.48 19.94
CA GLU A 129 1.76 -7.11 18.63
C GLU A 129 1.23 -8.55 18.73
N THR A 130 0.35 -8.91 17.82
CA THR A 130 -0.25 -10.24 17.69
C THR A 130 -0.16 -10.68 16.24
N CYS A 131 0.52 -11.79 16.00
CA CYS A 131 0.51 -12.47 14.72
C CYS A 131 -0.92 -12.98 14.43
N LEU A 132 -1.49 -12.57 13.31
CA LEU A 132 -2.79 -13.04 12.82
C LEU A 132 -2.59 -14.27 11.93
N PHE A 133 -1.66 -14.17 10.98
CA PHE A 133 -1.12 -15.32 10.24
C PHE A 133 0.32 -15.03 9.79
N ASP A 134 1.08 -16.09 9.57
CA ASP A 134 2.44 -16.08 9.03
C ASP A 134 2.64 -17.37 8.23
N ARG A 135 2.88 -17.24 6.94
CA ARG A 135 3.20 -18.36 6.06
C ARG A 135 4.51 -18.12 5.33
N ASP A 136 5.30 -19.18 5.22
CA ASP A 136 6.61 -19.19 4.60
C ASP A 136 6.85 -20.60 4.05
N ALA A 137 6.90 -20.71 2.72
CA ALA A 137 7.01 -21.98 2.01
C ALA A 137 8.39 -22.62 2.22
N GLU A 138 9.46 -21.83 2.26
CA GLU A 138 10.84 -22.33 2.41
C GLU A 138 11.05 -22.95 3.78
N ASN A 139 10.51 -22.31 4.82
CA ASN A 139 10.63 -22.76 6.21
C ASN A 139 9.48 -23.67 6.66
N ASN A 140 8.62 -24.11 5.73
CA ASN A 140 7.41 -24.91 6.00
C ASN A 140 6.55 -24.35 7.15
N ARG A 141 6.45 -23.02 7.22
CA ARG A 141 5.69 -22.31 8.24
C ARG A 141 4.31 -22.01 7.71
N HIS A 142 3.29 -22.39 8.48
CA HIS A 142 1.92 -22.00 8.21
C HIS A 142 1.18 -21.83 9.54
N TYR A 143 1.28 -20.62 10.08
CA TYR A 143 0.67 -20.24 11.34
C TYR A 143 -0.59 -19.42 11.10
N ILE A 144 -1.67 -19.78 11.79
CA ILE A 144 -2.93 -19.04 11.82
C ILE A 144 -3.40 -18.92 13.26
N ASN A 145 -3.71 -17.70 13.68
CA ASN A 145 -4.19 -17.45 15.02
C ASN A 145 -5.64 -17.88 15.20
N LYS A 146 -5.85 -19.04 15.83
CA LYS A 146 -7.18 -19.65 16.06
C LYS A 146 -8.17 -18.76 16.83
N GLN A 147 -7.68 -17.79 17.60
CA GLN A 147 -8.55 -16.91 18.40
C GLN A 147 -8.82 -15.58 17.71
N LYS A 148 -7.79 -14.98 17.11
CA LYS A 148 -7.82 -13.61 16.59
C LYS A 148 -7.98 -13.53 15.07
N PHE A 149 -7.74 -14.63 14.35
CA PHE A 149 -7.83 -14.71 12.89
C PHE A 149 -8.52 -16.02 12.43
N LYS A 150 -9.77 -16.22 12.89
CA LYS A 150 -10.56 -17.42 12.56
C LYS A 150 -10.88 -17.56 11.08
N GLU A 151 -10.93 -16.43 10.35
CA GLU A 151 -11.24 -16.39 8.93
C GLU A 151 -10.19 -17.07 8.03
N GLY A 152 -8.97 -17.27 8.53
CA GLY A 152 -7.94 -18.03 7.82
C GLY A 152 -8.02 -19.54 8.03
N LEU A 153 -8.78 -20.03 9.02
CA LEU A 153 -8.77 -21.45 9.38
C LEU A 153 -9.30 -22.31 8.23
N ASP A 154 -8.61 -23.42 7.98
CA ASP A 154 -8.95 -24.43 6.97
C ASP A 154 -9.03 -23.90 5.52
N LEU A 155 -8.52 -22.70 5.26
CA LEU A 155 -8.41 -22.17 3.91
C LEU A 155 -7.19 -22.74 3.18
N LYS A 156 -7.41 -23.15 1.93
CA LYS A 156 -6.35 -23.48 0.98
C LYS A 156 -6.17 -22.33 0.01
N VAL A 157 -4.91 -22.01 -0.27
CA VAL A 157 -4.52 -20.93 -1.18
C VAL A 157 -3.51 -21.49 -2.14
N ALA A 158 -3.66 -21.16 -3.42
CA ALA A 158 -2.70 -21.53 -4.45
C ALA A 158 -1.39 -20.75 -4.24
N ASP A 159 -0.28 -21.32 -4.69
CA ASP A 159 1.05 -20.73 -4.49
C ASP A 159 1.15 -19.33 -5.13
N ASN A 160 0.42 -19.08 -6.22
CA ASN A 160 0.37 -17.79 -6.92
C ASN A 160 -0.70 -16.82 -6.40
N HIS A 161 -1.25 -17.02 -5.20
CA HIS A 161 -2.28 -16.16 -4.61
C HIS A 161 -1.89 -15.67 -3.22
N LEU A 162 -2.24 -14.42 -2.92
CA LEU A 162 -2.16 -13.88 -1.56
C LEU A 162 -3.26 -14.49 -0.68
N PHE A 163 -2.88 -14.93 0.52
CA PHE A 163 -3.72 -15.52 1.53
C PHE A 163 -4.76 -14.54 2.06
N ILE A 164 -4.40 -13.28 2.25
CA ILE A 164 -5.34 -12.24 2.69
C ILE A 164 -6.48 -12.03 1.68
N TRP A 165 -6.19 -12.17 0.39
CA TRP A 165 -7.19 -12.06 -0.66
C TRP A 165 -8.18 -13.23 -0.58
N GLN A 166 -7.69 -14.46 -0.41
CA GLN A 166 -8.54 -15.63 -0.23
C GLN A 166 -9.42 -15.50 1.02
N CYS A 167 -8.86 -15.00 2.12
CA CYS A 167 -9.62 -14.75 3.34
C CYS A 167 -10.77 -13.77 3.08
N GLU A 168 -10.55 -12.71 2.29
CA GLU A 168 -11.62 -11.78 1.90
C GLU A 168 -12.70 -12.45 1.05
N GLN A 169 -12.33 -13.27 0.06
CA GLN A 169 -13.30 -14.02 -0.76
C GLN A 169 -14.16 -14.97 0.07
N ASN A 170 -13.64 -15.45 1.20
CA ASN A 170 -14.38 -16.29 2.16
C ASN A 170 -15.10 -15.46 3.23
N ASN A 171 -15.38 -14.19 2.95
CA ASN A 171 -16.07 -13.24 3.84
C ASN A 171 -15.34 -12.93 5.15
N GLY A 172 -14.00 -13.00 5.15
CA GLY A 172 -13.16 -12.61 6.27
C GLY A 172 -13.36 -11.14 6.65
N ALA A 173 -13.78 -10.89 7.89
CA ALA A 173 -14.10 -9.55 8.36
C ALA A 173 -12.87 -8.67 8.58
N ILE A 174 -11.71 -9.24 8.93
CA ILE A 174 -10.44 -8.50 9.08
C ILE A 174 -9.86 -8.23 7.70
N SER A 175 -9.76 -9.25 6.86
CA SER A 175 -9.24 -9.18 5.50
C SER A 175 -10.02 -8.18 4.67
N LYS A 176 -11.36 -8.19 4.73
CA LYS A 176 -12.21 -7.19 4.06
C LYS A 176 -11.88 -5.75 4.46
N LYS A 177 -11.59 -5.50 5.74
CA LYS A 177 -11.22 -4.15 6.20
C LYS A 177 -9.84 -3.73 5.74
N ILE A 178 -8.89 -4.67 5.70
CA ILE A 178 -7.54 -4.41 5.19
C ILE A 178 -7.58 -4.15 3.69
N MET A 179 -8.26 -5.00 2.93
CA MET A 179 -8.52 -4.81 1.50
C MET A 179 -9.18 -3.46 1.23
N HIS A 180 -10.20 -3.10 2.01
CA HIS A 180 -10.82 -1.78 1.90
C HIS A 180 -9.84 -0.63 2.20
N TRP A 181 -8.93 -0.79 3.15
CA TRP A 181 -7.87 0.19 3.38
C TRP A 181 -6.99 0.39 2.14
N PHE A 182 -6.59 -0.70 1.46
CA PHE A 182 -5.83 -0.63 0.21
C PHE A 182 -6.61 0.05 -0.93
N THR A 183 -7.94 -0.08 -0.98
CA THR A 183 -8.74 0.66 -1.98
C THR A 183 -8.64 2.18 -1.83
N GLY A 184 -8.37 2.67 -0.61
CA GLY A 184 -8.13 4.09 -0.32
C GLY A 184 -6.66 4.53 -0.47
N PHE A 185 -5.73 3.58 -0.63
CA PHE A 185 -4.31 3.87 -0.80
C PHE A 185 -4.03 4.11 -2.28
N ASN A 186 -4.14 5.36 -2.72
CA ASN A 186 -4.16 5.70 -4.14
C ASN A 186 -2.86 6.41 -4.56
N LEU A 187 -2.30 5.99 -5.71
CA LEU A 187 -1.26 6.74 -6.42
C LEU A 187 -1.91 7.65 -7.45
N ILE A 188 -1.49 8.92 -7.50
CA ILE A 188 -1.90 9.87 -8.54
C ILE A 188 -0.67 10.14 -9.40
N ASP A 189 -0.68 9.62 -10.62
CA ASP A 189 0.32 9.94 -11.64
C ASP A 189 -0.24 10.97 -12.62
N SER A 190 0.49 12.07 -12.81
CA SER A 190 0.09 13.11 -13.77
C SER A 190 0.33 12.69 -15.23
N LEU A 191 1.20 11.70 -15.47
CA LEU A 191 1.53 11.21 -16.80
C LEU A 191 0.50 10.18 -17.29
N GLU A 192 -0.09 9.42 -16.37
CA GLU A 192 -1.11 8.39 -16.64
C GLU A 192 -2.42 8.72 -15.91
N ASN A 193 -3.15 9.73 -16.42
CA ASN A 193 -4.27 10.33 -15.70
C ASN A 193 -5.66 9.89 -16.16
N THR A 194 -5.79 8.95 -17.10
CA THR A 194 -7.09 8.65 -17.77
C THR A 194 -8.18 8.28 -16.77
N ALA A 195 -7.88 7.46 -15.75
CA ALA A 195 -8.84 7.10 -14.71
C ALA A 195 -9.25 8.31 -13.85
N TYR A 196 -8.28 9.14 -13.46
CA TYR A 196 -8.54 10.34 -12.66
C TYR A 196 -9.25 11.44 -13.42
N PHE A 197 -9.06 11.52 -14.74
CA PHE A 197 -9.81 12.41 -15.61
C PHE A 197 -11.32 12.13 -15.52
N TYR A 198 -11.74 10.86 -15.61
CA TYR A 198 -13.14 10.49 -15.42
C TYR A 198 -13.66 10.75 -14.00
N VAL A 199 -12.82 10.54 -12.98
CA VAL A 199 -13.18 10.91 -11.60
C VAL A 199 -13.42 12.41 -11.48
N ALA A 200 -12.53 13.23 -12.03
CA ALA A 200 -12.65 14.68 -12.03
C ALA A 200 -13.92 15.13 -12.78
N LEU A 201 -14.19 14.59 -13.97
CA LEU A 201 -15.42 14.83 -14.72
C LEU A 201 -16.67 14.50 -13.89
N ASN A 202 -16.70 13.32 -13.25
CA ASN A 202 -17.82 12.92 -12.41
C ASN A 202 -17.98 13.81 -11.17
N LYS A 203 -16.87 14.28 -10.57
CA LYS A 203 -16.91 15.23 -9.45
C LYS A 203 -17.44 16.59 -9.88
N MET A 204 -17.12 17.06 -11.09
CA MET A 204 -17.64 18.33 -11.60
C MET A 204 -19.16 18.31 -11.86
N LYS A 205 -19.78 17.13 -11.97
CA LYS A 205 -21.26 17.00 -12.01
C LYS A 205 -21.92 17.27 -10.66
N ASN A 206 -21.17 17.20 -9.57
CA ASN A 206 -21.65 17.53 -8.23
C ASN A 206 -21.42 19.03 -7.95
N ASN A 207 -22.50 19.77 -7.70
CA ASN A 207 -22.44 21.24 -7.50
C ASN A 207 -21.51 21.67 -6.36
N GLN A 208 -21.46 20.92 -5.25
CA GLN A 208 -20.59 21.24 -4.12
C GLN A 208 -19.12 21.04 -4.49
N ALA A 209 -18.79 19.90 -5.11
CA ALA A 209 -17.42 19.62 -5.53
C ALA A 209 -16.96 20.58 -6.64
N LYS A 210 -17.85 20.93 -7.58
CA LYS A 210 -17.61 21.94 -8.62
C LYS A 210 -17.27 23.30 -8.01
N ALA A 211 -18.01 23.73 -6.98
CA ALA A 211 -17.76 25.01 -6.31
C ALA A 211 -16.39 25.05 -5.62
N GLU A 212 -16.00 23.97 -4.93
CA GLU A 212 -14.68 23.86 -4.30
C GLU A 212 -13.54 23.82 -5.34
N LEU A 213 -13.74 23.10 -6.45
CA LEU A 213 -12.76 23.03 -7.53
C LEU A 213 -12.57 24.41 -8.20
N LEU A 214 -13.66 25.15 -8.41
CA LEU A 214 -13.61 26.51 -8.94
C LEU A 214 -12.85 27.47 -8.00
N LYS A 215 -13.03 27.37 -6.68
CA LYS A 215 -12.23 28.16 -5.72
C LYS A 215 -10.74 27.89 -5.86
N LEU A 216 -10.35 26.61 -5.99
CA LEU A 216 -8.96 26.21 -6.11
C LEU A 216 -8.34 26.71 -7.43
N VAL A 217 -9.06 26.59 -8.54
CA VAL A 217 -8.59 27.08 -9.85
C VAL A 217 -8.47 28.61 -9.86
N LYS A 218 -9.44 29.33 -9.27
CA LYS A 218 -9.38 30.79 -9.13
C LYS A 218 -8.20 31.22 -8.26
N ALA A 219 -7.94 30.53 -7.16
CA ALA A 219 -6.79 30.80 -6.29
C ALA A 219 -5.45 30.57 -7.00
N ALA A 220 -5.38 29.63 -7.95
CA ALA A 220 -4.18 29.38 -8.73
C ALA A 220 -3.91 30.43 -9.83
N GLY A 221 -4.85 31.35 -10.09
CA GLY A 221 -4.61 32.53 -10.92
C GLY A 221 -4.62 32.29 -12.44
N PHE A 222 -5.22 31.21 -12.91
CA PHE A 222 -5.26 30.88 -14.34
C PHE A 222 -6.30 31.67 -15.17
N GLY A 223 -7.05 32.60 -14.56
CA GLY A 223 -8.08 33.40 -15.24
C GLY A 223 -9.34 32.60 -15.62
N ILE A 224 -9.56 31.44 -15.02
CA ILE A 224 -10.73 30.58 -15.28
C ILE A 224 -11.88 31.00 -14.35
N GLU A 225 -12.98 31.48 -14.94
CA GLU A 225 -14.15 31.97 -14.21
C GLU A 225 -15.24 30.93 -14.01
N GLU A 226 -15.29 29.91 -14.87
CA GLU A 226 -16.31 28.87 -14.87
C GLU A 226 -15.72 27.52 -15.29
N LEU A 227 -16.34 26.44 -14.79
CA LEU A 227 -16.09 25.07 -15.22
C LEU A 227 -17.36 24.51 -15.86
N ALA A 228 -17.26 23.93 -17.05
CA ALA A 228 -18.37 23.28 -17.75
C ALA A 228 -17.99 21.85 -18.14
N ILE A 229 -18.99 20.99 -18.32
CA ILE A 229 -18.86 19.59 -18.79
C ILE A 229 -19.60 19.48 -20.11
#